data_AF-A0A9X3D3Y3-F1
#
_entry.id   AF-A0A9X3D3Y3-F1
#
_cell.length_a   1.000
_cell.length_b   1.000
_cell.length_c   1.000
_cell.angle_alpha   90.00
_cell.angle_beta   90.00
_cell.angle_gamma   90.00
#
_symmetry.space_group_name_H-M   'P 1'
#
loop_
_entity.id
_entity.type
_entity.pdbx_description
1 polymer ?
#
loop_
_entity_poly.entity_id
_entity_poly.type
_entity_poly.pdbx_seq_one_letter_code
_entity_poly.pdbx_strand_id
1 'polypeptide(L)' 'MTFLFALIGIAAIAFLLWRAFGPQLGESDERDEHAPRRSAKPSGPVGPDDDPDFLRDLDRRTRGTNGSDGDDA' A
#
# COMPACT_ATOMS: atom_id res chain seq x y z
N MET A 1 42.41 -4.28 17.14
CA MET A 1 41.84 -4.76 15.85
C MET A 1 40.52 -5.48 16.04
N THR A 2 40.40 -6.44 16.97
CA THR A 2 39.14 -7.15 17.30
C THR A 2 38.00 -6.23 17.74
N PHE A 3 38.31 -5.15 18.46
CA PHE A 3 37.34 -4.14 18.87
C PHE A 3 36.59 -3.47 17.71
N LEU A 4 37.24 -3.32 16.55
CA LEU A 4 36.60 -2.76 15.36
C LEU A 4 35.52 -3.71 14.83
N PHE A 5 35.84 -5.01 14.76
CA PHE A 5 34.88 -6.03 14.35
C PHE A 5 33.73 -6.19 15.35
N ALA A 6 34.01 -6.07 16.66
CA ALA A 6 32.97 -6.08 17.68
C ALA A 6 32.00 -4.90 17.53
N LEU A 7 32.51 -3.69 17.28
CA LEU A 7 31.67 -2.51 17.04
C LEU A 7 30.80 -2.66 15.79
N ILE A 8 31.38 -3.14 14.69
CA ILE A 8 30.64 -3.40 13.45
C ILE A 8 29.56 -4.46 13.67
N GLY A 9 29.88 -5.53 14.41
CA GLY A 9 28.91 -6.59 14.74
C GLY A 9 27.73 -6.07 15.56
N ILE A 10 27.99 -5.25 16.59
CA ILE A 10 26.93 -4.63 17.40
C ILE A 10 26.06 -3.70 16.55
N ALA A 11 26.67 -2.87 15.70
CA ALA A 11 25.93 -1.98 14.81
C ALA A 11 25.04 -2.76 13.81
N ALA A 12 25.55 -3.85 13.24
CA ALA A 12 24.80 -4.71 12.33
C ALA A 12 23.61 -5.37 13.03
N ILE A 13 23.79 -5.88 14.26
CA ILE A 13 22.70 -6.48 15.04
C ILE A 13 21.65 -5.42 15.39
N ALA A 14 22.06 -4.24 15.84
CA ALA A 14 21.14 -3.14 16.13
C ALA A 14 20.35 -2.71 14.88
N PHE A 15 21.01 -2.65 13.72
CA PHE A 15 20.38 -2.36 12.44
C PHE A 15 19.38 -3.45 12.03
N LEU A 16 19.73 -4.73 12.19
CA LEU A 16 18.83 -5.85 11.92
C LEU A 16 17.60 -5.84 12.83
N LEU A 17 17.80 -5.55 14.12
CA LEU A 17 16.70 -5.41 15.08
C LEU A 17 15.80 -4.23 14.73
N TRP A 18 16.39 -3.10 14.31
CA TRP A 18 15.60 -1.96 13.85
C TRP A 18 14.90 -2.24 12.52
N ARG A 19 15.51 -2.98 11.58
CA ARG A 19 14.87 -3.33 10.30
C ARG A 19 13.76 -4.37 10.47
N ALA A 20 13.88 -5.26 11.44
CA ALA A 20 12.91 -6.32 11.72
C ALA A 20 11.75 -5.86 12.62
N PHE A 21 12.03 -5.05 13.63
CA PHE A 21 11.05 -4.60 14.64
C PHE A 21 10.71 -3.11 14.57
N GLY A 22 11.35 -2.37 13.66
CA GLY A 22 11.07 -0.95 13.46
C GLY A 22 9.63 -0.74 13.00
N PRO A 23 9.08 0.47 13.22
CA PRO A 23 7.78 0.83 12.68
C PRO A 23 7.82 0.55 11.18
N GLN A 24 6.91 -0.30 10.70
CA GLN A 24 6.74 -0.57 9.27
C GLN A 24 6.18 0.71 8.62
N LEU A 25 7.01 1.77 8.50
CA LEU A 25 6.78 2.82 7.52
C LEU A 25 6.96 2.10 6.19
N GLY A 26 5.83 1.76 5.58
CA GLY A 26 5.70 0.91 4.40
C GLY A 26 6.80 1.15 3.39
N GLU A 27 7.86 0.35 3.51
CA GLU A 27 8.88 0.22 2.49
C GLU A 27 8.16 -0.52 1.37
N SER A 28 7.76 0.29 0.39
CA SER A 28 7.24 -0.10 -0.91
C SER A 28 7.98 -1.34 -1.37
N ASP A 29 7.21 -2.41 -1.41
CA ASP A 29 7.58 -3.72 -1.92
C ASP A 29 7.99 -3.57 -3.40
N GLU A 30 9.27 -3.31 -3.63
CA GLU A 30 9.93 -3.52 -4.92
C GLU A 30 10.09 -5.02 -5.17
N ARG A 31 8.96 -5.73 -5.25
CA ARG A 31 8.76 -7.06 -5.86
C ARG A 31 7.45 -7.67 -5.36
N ASP A 32 6.33 -7.32 -5.98
CA ASP A 32 5.24 -8.29 -6.18
C ASP A 32 4.32 -7.78 -7.30
N GLU A 33 4.58 -8.30 -8.50
CA GLU A 33 3.57 -8.32 -9.55
C GLU A 33 2.34 -9.10 -9.04
N HIS A 34 1.15 -8.56 -9.30
CA HIS A 34 -0.10 -9.31 -9.34
C HIS A 34 -0.73 -9.77 -8.00
N ALA A 35 -1.17 -8.83 -7.16
CA ALA A 35 -2.32 -9.06 -6.28
C ALA A 35 -3.01 -7.74 -5.91
N PRO A 36 -4.34 -7.58 -6.03
CA PRO A 36 -5.05 -6.42 -5.51
C PRO A 36 -5.16 -6.57 -3.98
N ARG A 37 -4.03 -6.39 -3.29
CA ARG A 37 -4.00 -6.27 -1.83
C ARG A 37 -4.63 -4.93 -1.53
N ARG A 38 -5.89 -4.97 -1.08
CA ARG A 38 -6.63 -3.84 -0.52
C ARG A 38 -5.75 -3.27 0.59
N SER A 39 -5.00 -2.24 0.22
CA SER A 39 -3.97 -1.66 1.05
C SER A 39 -4.66 -1.18 2.31
N ALA A 40 -4.24 -1.73 3.45
CA ALA A 40 -4.46 -1.11 4.75
C ALA A 40 -3.62 0.17 4.78
N LYS A 41 -4.00 1.14 3.95
CA LYS A 41 -3.49 2.49 4.01
C LYS A 41 -4.02 3.04 5.33
N PRO A 42 -3.18 3.65 6.19
CA PRO A 42 -3.73 4.53 7.20
C PRO A 42 -4.53 5.57 6.43
N SER A 43 -5.85 5.48 6.56
CA SER A 43 -6.77 6.43 5.99
C SER A 43 -6.41 7.75 6.65
N GLY A 44 -5.61 8.57 5.95
CA GLY A 44 -5.55 9.99 6.25
C GLY A 44 -6.97 10.56 6.19
N PRO A 45 -7.17 11.81 6.61
CA PRO A 45 -8.46 12.48 6.43
C PRO A 45 -8.88 12.34 4.96
N VAL A 46 -9.88 11.50 4.70
CA VAL A 46 -10.42 11.26 3.37
C VAL A 46 -11.24 12.50 3.05
N GLY A 47 -10.90 13.16 1.95
CA GLY A 47 -11.72 14.26 1.47
C GLY A 47 -13.15 13.78 1.23
N PRO A 48 -14.19 14.63 1.37
CA PRO A 48 -15.57 14.23 1.11
C PRO A 48 -15.78 13.55 -0.26
N ASP A 49 -14.93 13.85 -1.24
CA ASP A 49 -14.98 13.30 -2.61
C ASP A 49 -14.20 11.98 -2.79
N ASP A 50 -13.34 11.63 -1.84
CA ASP A 50 -12.44 10.45 -1.90
C ASP A 50 -12.98 9.25 -1.09
N ASP A 51 -14.23 9.33 -0.61
CA ASP A 51 -14.84 8.25 0.14
C ASP A 51 -15.16 7.04 -0.79
N PRO A 52 -15.15 5.81 -0.26
CA PRO A 52 -15.33 4.63 -1.09
C PRO A 52 -16.75 4.55 -1.67
N ASP A 53 -17.73 5.24 -1.10
CA ASP A 53 -19.12 5.19 -1.53
C ASP A 53 -19.39 6.13 -2.72
N PHE A 54 -18.79 7.32 -2.76
CA PHE A 54 -18.81 8.23 -3.90
C PHE A 54 -18.17 7.60 -5.14
N LEU A 55 -17.00 6.96 -4.97
CA LEU A 55 -16.32 6.26 -6.06
C LEU A 55 -17.15 5.09 -6.61
N ARG A 56 -17.85 4.36 -5.72
CA ARG A 56 -18.78 3.29 -6.14
C ARG A 56 -19.98 3.85 -6.90
N ASP A 57 -20.52 4.98 -6.48
CA ASP A 57 -21.65 5.62 -7.15
C ASP A 57 -21.26 6.18 -8.53
N LEU A 58 -20.03 6.72 -8.65
CA LEU A 58 -19.43 7.11 -9.93
C LEU A 58 -19.24 5.91 -10.87
N ASP A 59 -18.66 4.80 -10.38
CA ASP A 59 -18.45 3.58 -11.16
C ASP A 59 -19.77 2.98 -11.66
N ARG A 60 -20.81 2.99 -10.82
CA ARG A 60 -22.17 2.57 -11.23
C ARG A 60 -22.73 3.45 -12.34
N ARG A 61 -22.56 4.78 -12.23
CA ARG A 61 -23.00 5.72 -13.26
C ARG A 61 -22.23 5.54 -14.57
N THR A 62 -20.90 5.48 -14.54
CA THR A 62 -20.07 5.34 -15.75
C THR A 62 -20.26 3.98 -16.43
N ARG A 63 -20.48 2.91 -15.66
CA ARG A 63 -20.74 1.58 -16.22
C ARG A 63 -22.16 1.43 -16.74
N GLY A 64 -23.14 2.09 -16.10
CA GLY A 64 -24.53 2.11 -16.53
C GLY A 64 -24.77 2.91 -17.81
N THR A 65 -24.05 4.01 -18.02
CA THR A 65 -24.20 4.84 -19.24
C THR A 65 -23.64 4.17 -20.49
N ASN A 66 -22.70 3.23 -20.33
CA ASN A 66 -21.98 2.60 -21.43
C ASN A 66 -22.44 1.16 -21.72
N GLY A 67 -23.42 0.64 -20.95
CA GLY A 67 -23.72 -0.79 -20.90
C GLY A 67 -25.17 -1.20 -21.19
N SER A 68 -26.09 -0.26 -21.49
CA SER A 68 -27.50 -0.60 -21.75
C SER A 68 -28.05 -0.25 -23.13
N ASP A 69 -27.24 0.30 -24.04
CA ASP A 69 -27.70 0.69 -25.40
C ASP A 69 -27.16 -0.24 -26.51
N GLY A 70 -26.67 -1.44 -26.15
CA GLY A 70 -25.97 -2.34 -27.08
C GLY A 70 -26.73 -3.59 -27.54
N ASP A 71 -27.85 -3.96 -26.91
CA ASP A 71 -28.45 -5.31 -27.07
C ASP A 71 -29.87 -5.36 -27.66
N ASP A 72 -30.38 -4.25 -28.23
CA ASP A 72 -31.65 -4.27 -28.98
C ASP A 72 -31.48 -3.63 -30.38
N ALA A 73 -30.93 -4.39 -31.34
CA ALA A 73 -30.99 -4.11 -32.78
C ALA A 73 -31.18 -5.40 -33.60
#